data_AF-A0A0K0F663-F1
#
_entry.id   AF-A0A0K0F663-F1
#
_cell.length_a   1.000
_cell.length_b   1.000
_cell.length_c   1.000
_cell.angle_alpha   90.00
_cell.angle_beta   90.00
_cell.angle_gamma   90.00
#
_symmetry.space_group_name_H-M   'P 1'
#
loop_
_entity.id
_entity.type
_entity.pdbx_description
1 polymer ?
#
loop_
_entity_poly.entity_id
_entity_poly.type
_entity_poly.pdbx_seq_one_letter_code
_entity_poly.pdbx_strand_id
1 'polypeptide(L)'
;MASTYFISDPEFSKHFNTWDEDHIEIPERLTSILCGLNNSNILDNVNVLESVNGNLEDVYLNHPPEFVNEFKNVCSKSNEEMLKFCEDHEDIFITKDSYTCAIRSVGCCVKLMETLLNNPGSNGFAAVRPPGHHAYRNYPNGFCFFNNAAICAKKAVKNGVKRVLIIDWDVHAGQGTQFSIEDTERISLISIHRYEDGCFWPNLEESGVSSIEKFKNTINIPLNETGLGDFEYLAIFHKIILPYICDHKPELIIVSCGFDAAIGDPEGEMKVSPYGYGLLTRLLTSTGITLCMLLEGGYFIESVKESCLKVIEGLIEKEPFNYVSSKLLEKNSENFICYLYSIMRNICSHNHLVNDILLLLEKYHTINKLQPIQYTIINGYKGFRNVPKPYPMKNLYIPHTVEKKEKLLKELKNSLINGKFLWVGDEILINFGSNCVSFSDKLNTKHVININSLQQAAFIVYCFILTNICRWEISDKTMDFTHWIQSFTEKQTIVDDNFFLTSLHSLSLKYNLVIF
;
A
#
# COMPACT_ATOMS: atom_id res chain seq x y z
N MET A 1 -16.50 4.89 19.14
CA MET A 1 -15.17 5.05 18.53
C MET A 1 -14.89 3.77 17.75
N ALA A 2 -14.43 3.88 16.51
CA ALA A 2 -14.10 2.69 15.74
C ALA A 2 -12.86 2.02 16.35
N SER A 3 -12.89 0.70 16.54
CA SER A 3 -11.82 -0.06 17.19
C SER A 3 -10.62 -0.30 16.27
N THR A 4 -9.42 -0.36 16.84
CA THR A 4 -8.20 -0.87 16.19
C THR A 4 -7.86 -2.23 16.78
N TYR A 5 -7.51 -3.20 15.93
CA TYR A 5 -7.20 -4.57 16.33
C TYR A 5 -5.76 -4.95 15.97
N PHE A 6 -5.14 -5.77 16.80
CA PHE A 6 -3.80 -6.30 16.54
C PHE A 6 -3.80 -7.82 16.77
N ILE A 7 -3.13 -8.57 15.90
CA ILE A 7 -2.98 -10.02 16.07
C ILE A 7 -1.55 -10.45 15.69
N SER A 8 -0.98 -11.34 16.49
CA SER A 8 0.31 -11.98 16.23
C SER A 8 0.41 -13.29 17.01
N ASP A 9 1.44 -14.08 16.74
CA ASP A 9 1.70 -15.34 17.43
C ASP A 9 3.20 -15.59 17.62
N PRO A 10 3.67 -15.96 18.83
CA PRO A 10 5.08 -16.28 19.07
C PRO A 10 5.58 -17.53 18.30
N GLU A 11 4.71 -18.43 17.87
CA GLU A 11 5.07 -19.61 17.07
C GLU A 11 5.66 -19.25 15.71
N PHE A 12 5.41 -18.06 15.19
CA PHE A 12 6.00 -17.59 13.94
C PHE A 12 7.54 -17.62 13.98
N SER A 13 8.16 -17.49 15.15
CA SER A 13 9.61 -17.57 15.32
C SER A 13 10.20 -18.98 15.09
N LYS A 14 9.37 -20.02 14.98
CA LYS A 14 9.81 -21.40 14.68
C LYS A 14 10.10 -21.62 13.18
N HIS A 15 9.61 -20.75 12.31
CA HIS A 15 9.98 -20.71 10.90
C HIS A 15 11.22 -19.81 10.73
N PHE A 16 12.37 -20.43 10.47
CA PHE A 16 13.65 -19.77 10.22
C PHE A 16 14.55 -20.66 9.37
N ASN A 17 15.48 -20.07 8.60
CA ASN A 17 16.38 -20.85 7.77
C ASN A 17 17.44 -21.53 8.64
N THR A 18 17.63 -22.84 8.48
CA THR A 18 18.63 -23.63 9.24
C THR A 18 19.89 -23.93 8.43
N TRP A 19 19.92 -23.51 7.16
CA TRP A 19 20.98 -23.82 6.20
C TRP A 19 21.84 -22.61 5.85
N ASP A 20 21.27 -21.40 5.98
CA ASP A 20 21.91 -20.11 5.74
C ASP A 20 21.63 -19.16 6.91
N GLU A 21 22.69 -18.78 7.64
CA GLU A 21 22.60 -17.87 8.80
C GLU A 21 22.41 -16.41 8.37
N ASP A 22 22.76 -16.08 7.12
CA ASP A 22 22.65 -14.72 6.57
C ASP A 22 21.31 -14.49 5.85
N HIS A 23 20.36 -15.43 5.96
CA HIS A 23 19.03 -15.27 5.38
C HIS A 23 18.34 -14.01 5.91
N ILE A 24 17.62 -13.28 5.05
CA ILE A 24 16.99 -12.01 5.42
C ILE A 24 15.59 -12.19 6.05
N GLU A 25 14.86 -13.24 5.67
CA GLU A 25 13.58 -13.60 6.27
C GLU A 25 13.84 -14.35 7.59
N ILE A 26 13.86 -13.61 8.71
CA ILE A 26 14.23 -14.12 10.04
C ILE A 26 13.20 -13.80 11.12
N PRO A 27 13.12 -14.58 12.22
CA PRO A 27 12.24 -14.32 13.36
C PRO A 27 12.33 -12.90 13.94
N GLU A 28 13.51 -12.30 13.91
CA GLU A 28 13.82 -10.97 14.44
C GLU A 28 12.99 -9.86 13.81
N ARG A 29 12.50 -10.08 12.58
CA ARG A 29 11.54 -9.18 11.92
C ARG A 29 10.29 -8.99 12.77
N LEU A 30 9.77 -10.08 13.33
CA LEU A 30 8.57 -10.04 14.17
C LEU A 30 8.90 -9.72 15.63
N THR A 31 9.94 -10.32 16.21
CA THR A 31 10.24 -10.10 17.63
C THR A 31 10.63 -8.64 17.89
N SER A 32 11.30 -7.98 16.96
CA SER A 32 11.61 -6.55 17.06
C SER A 32 10.35 -5.68 17.09
N ILE A 33 9.34 -5.97 16.25
CA ILE A 33 8.03 -5.31 16.25
C ILE A 33 7.36 -5.47 17.62
N LEU A 34 7.25 -6.72 18.11
CA LEU A 34 6.60 -7.03 19.39
C LEU A 34 7.31 -6.35 20.58
N CYS A 35 8.66 -6.36 20.59
CA CYS A 35 9.44 -5.62 21.58
C CYS A 35 9.19 -4.10 21.48
N GLY A 36 9.14 -3.55 20.27
CA GLY A 36 8.84 -2.14 20.04
C GLY A 36 7.47 -1.74 20.60
N LEU A 37 6.44 -2.55 20.31
CA LEU A 37 5.06 -2.33 20.73
C LEU A 37 4.88 -2.40 22.26
N ASN A 38 5.55 -3.35 22.91
CA ASN A 38 5.56 -3.45 24.37
C ASN A 38 6.24 -2.25 25.04
N ASN A 39 7.24 -1.64 24.39
CA ASN A 39 8.00 -0.52 24.94
C ASN A 39 7.35 0.85 24.69
N SER A 40 6.37 0.96 23.78
CA SER A 40 5.77 2.22 23.33
C SER A 40 4.36 2.48 23.87
N ASN A 41 3.82 1.60 24.73
CA ASN A 41 2.43 1.62 25.21
C ASN A 41 1.36 1.64 24.09
N ILE A 42 1.74 1.34 22.84
CA ILE A 42 0.82 1.32 21.70
C ILE A 42 -0.24 0.23 21.89
N LEU A 43 0.14 -0.91 22.48
CA LEU A 43 -0.77 -2.02 22.71
C LEU A 43 -1.93 -1.67 23.67
N ASP A 44 -1.76 -0.68 24.53
CA ASP A 44 -2.81 -0.22 25.45
C ASP A 44 -3.98 0.43 24.70
N ASN A 45 -3.78 0.83 23.44
CA ASN A 45 -4.73 1.53 22.59
C ASN A 45 -5.31 0.65 21.47
N VAL A 46 -5.01 -0.66 21.46
CA VAL A 46 -5.54 -1.61 20.46
C VAL A 46 -6.18 -2.81 21.14
N ASN A 47 -7.10 -3.45 20.43
CA ASN A 47 -7.71 -4.70 20.86
C ASN A 47 -6.84 -5.86 20.37
N VAL A 48 -6.05 -6.44 21.27
CA VAL A 48 -5.22 -7.61 20.95
C VAL A 48 -6.10 -8.85 20.84
N LEU A 49 -6.07 -9.49 19.67
CA LEU A 49 -6.79 -10.73 19.40
C LEU A 49 -5.89 -11.93 19.73
N GLU A 50 -6.50 -13.00 20.24
CA GLU A 50 -5.83 -14.29 20.34
C GLU A 50 -5.62 -14.88 18.94
N SER A 51 -4.44 -15.46 18.75
CA SER A 51 -4.10 -16.18 17.54
C SER A 51 -4.92 -17.46 17.38
N VAL A 52 -5.12 -17.88 16.13
CA VAL A 52 -5.88 -19.08 15.79
C VAL A 52 -5.17 -19.87 14.70
N ASN A 53 -5.42 -21.18 14.66
CA ASN A 53 -5.04 -21.98 13.49
C ASN A 53 -5.94 -21.62 12.30
N GLY A 54 -5.35 -21.57 11.10
CA GLY A 54 -6.11 -21.42 9.86
C GLY A 54 -7.02 -22.61 9.58
N ASN A 55 -8.20 -22.31 9.05
CA ASN A 55 -9.11 -23.31 8.52
C ASN A 55 -8.68 -23.68 7.09
N LEU A 56 -8.55 -24.97 6.79
CA LEU A 56 -8.17 -25.44 5.47
C LEU A 56 -9.17 -25.04 4.39
N GLU A 57 -10.46 -24.93 4.70
CA GLU A 57 -11.48 -24.46 3.76
C GLU A 57 -11.24 -23.02 3.29
N ASP A 58 -10.57 -22.20 4.11
CA ASP A 58 -10.18 -20.85 3.72
C ASP A 58 -8.93 -20.87 2.85
N VAL A 59 -7.94 -21.71 3.19
CA VAL A 59 -6.74 -21.93 2.36
C VAL A 59 -7.14 -22.42 0.96
N TYR A 60 -8.14 -23.31 0.87
CA TYR A 60 -8.65 -23.88 -0.38
C TYR A 60 -9.37 -22.88 -1.29
N LEU A 61 -9.69 -21.68 -0.80
CA LEU A 61 -10.19 -20.61 -1.66
C LEU A 61 -9.14 -20.14 -2.66
N ASN A 62 -7.85 -20.26 -2.33
CA ASN A 62 -6.76 -19.90 -3.21
C ASN A 62 -5.95 -21.09 -3.68
N HIS A 63 -5.58 -21.99 -2.77
CA HIS A 63 -4.61 -23.05 -3.01
C HIS A 63 -5.29 -24.41 -3.16
N PRO A 64 -4.96 -25.22 -4.19
CA PRO A 64 -5.58 -26.51 -4.36
C PRO A 64 -5.15 -27.47 -3.23
N PRO A 65 -6.03 -28.39 -2.78
CA PRO A 65 -5.72 -29.33 -1.70
C PRO A 65 -4.45 -30.16 -1.95
N GLU A 66 -4.14 -30.47 -3.21
CA GLU A 66 -2.93 -31.19 -3.61
C GLU A 66 -1.67 -30.45 -3.18
N PHE A 67 -1.58 -29.15 -3.48
CA PHE A 67 -0.45 -28.30 -3.10
C PHE A 67 -0.33 -28.16 -1.58
N VAL A 68 -1.45 -27.95 -0.89
CA VAL A 68 -1.48 -27.84 0.58
C VAL A 68 -0.98 -29.13 1.24
N ASN A 69 -1.41 -30.29 0.72
CA ASN A 69 -0.98 -31.60 1.21
C ASN A 69 0.49 -31.89 0.87
N GLU A 70 0.96 -31.52 -0.31
CA GLU A 70 2.37 -31.62 -0.69
C GLU A 70 3.24 -30.82 0.28
N PHE A 71 2.90 -29.56 0.53
CA PHE A 71 3.64 -28.69 1.44
C PHE A 71 3.65 -29.25 2.88
N LYS A 72 2.50 -29.72 3.38
CA LYS A 72 2.42 -30.40 4.67
C LYS A 72 3.32 -31.63 4.73
N ASN A 73 3.28 -32.46 3.69
CA ASN A 73 4.04 -33.69 3.63
C ASN A 73 5.54 -33.40 3.60
N VAL A 74 6.01 -32.47 2.76
CA VAL A 74 7.43 -32.17 2.65
C VAL A 74 8.01 -31.58 3.94
N CYS A 75 7.28 -30.74 4.67
CA CYS A 75 7.70 -30.27 6.00
C CYS A 75 7.87 -31.40 7.03
N SER A 76 7.21 -32.55 6.84
CA SER A 76 7.35 -33.72 7.74
C SER A 76 8.51 -34.65 7.39
N LYS A 77 9.23 -34.37 6.29
CA LYS A 77 10.30 -35.22 5.75
C LYS A 77 11.65 -34.98 6.41
N SER A 78 12.65 -35.72 5.92
CA SER A 78 14.06 -35.52 6.27
C SER A 78 14.57 -34.16 5.80
N ASN A 79 15.66 -33.67 6.41
CA ASN A 79 16.28 -32.40 5.99
C ASN A 79 16.76 -32.45 4.53
N GLU A 80 17.19 -33.61 4.04
CA GLU A 80 17.63 -33.79 2.64
C GLU A 80 16.45 -33.65 1.66
N GLU A 81 15.30 -34.26 1.96
CA GLU A 81 14.09 -34.12 1.14
C GLU A 81 13.54 -32.69 1.17
N MET A 82 13.59 -32.02 2.32
CA MET A 82 13.20 -30.61 2.44
C MET A 82 14.12 -29.71 1.62
N LEU A 83 15.43 -29.91 1.69
CA LEU A 83 16.41 -29.16 0.92
C LEU A 83 16.18 -29.35 -0.60
N LYS A 84 15.95 -30.58 -1.05
CA LYS A 84 15.67 -30.86 -2.46
C LYS A 84 14.42 -30.13 -2.97
N PHE A 85 13.38 -30.07 -2.15
CA PHE A 85 12.19 -29.27 -2.49
C PHE A 85 12.53 -27.79 -2.64
N CYS A 86 13.30 -27.23 -1.70
CA CYS A 86 13.75 -25.83 -1.77
C CYS A 86 14.63 -25.54 -2.99
N GLU A 87 15.53 -26.45 -3.35
CA GLU A 87 16.36 -26.35 -4.56
C GLU A 87 15.52 -26.32 -5.86
N ASP A 88 14.27 -26.78 -5.82
CA ASP A 88 13.34 -26.73 -6.94
C ASP A 88 12.44 -25.48 -6.93
N HIS A 89 12.50 -24.62 -5.89
CA HIS A 89 11.64 -23.46 -5.70
C HIS A 89 12.44 -22.21 -5.34
N GLU A 90 12.37 -21.20 -6.20
CA GLU A 90 13.14 -19.95 -6.03
C GLU A 90 12.81 -19.22 -4.72
N ASP A 91 13.87 -18.91 -3.97
CA ASP A 91 13.85 -18.17 -2.71
C ASP A 91 12.89 -18.77 -1.66
N ILE A 92 12.87 -20.10 -1.55
CA ILE A 92 12.08 -20.84 -0.55
C ILE A 92 12.99 -21.64 0.37
N PHE A 93 12.81 -21.49 1.68
CA PHE A 93 13.37 -22.39 2.69
C PHE A 93 12.26 -22.98 3.56
N ILE A 94 12.42 -24.23 4.02
CA ILE A 94 11.42 -24.87 4.88
C ILE A 94 12.06 -25.58 6.07
N THR A 95 11.31 -25.62 7.16
CA THR A 95 11.57 -26.39 8.38
C THR A 95 10.35 -27.23 8.72
N LYS A 96 10.48 -28.08 9.74
CA LYS A 96 9.36 -28.87 10.26
C LYS A 96 8.18 -28.04 10.75
N ASP A 97 8.43 -26.81 11.18
CA ASP A 97 7.40 -25.90 11.69
C ASP A 97 6.78 -25.02 10.61
N SER A 98 7.35 -24.99 9.39
CA SER A 98 6.95 -24.02 8.35
C SER A 98 5.49 -24.17 7.92
N TYR A 99 4.99 -25.39 7.76
CA TYR A 99 3.58 -25.63 7.47
C TYR A 99 2.67 -25.12 8.60
N THR A 100 3.02 -25.37 9.86
CA THR A 100 2.24 -24.92 11.03
C THR A 100 2.22 -23.40 11.10
N CYS A 101 3.38 -22.75 10.94
CA CYS A 101 3.48 -21.30 10.89
C CYS A 101 2.66 -20.70 9.74
N ALA A 102 2.71 -21.29 8.53
CA ALA A 102 1.94 -20.83 7.37
C ALA A 102 0.43 -20.95 7.59
N ILE A 103 -0.06 -22.08 8.12
CA ILE A 103 -1.48 -22.24 8.46
C ILE A 103 -1.92 -21.24 9.53
N ARG A 104 -1.06 -20.98 10.53
CA ARG A 104 -1.34 -20.01 11.59
C ARG A 104 -1.30 -18.56 11.08
N SER A 105 -0.43 -18.25 10.13
CA SER A 105 -0.36 -16.97 9.43
C SER A 105 -1.69 -16.67 8.73
N VAL A 106 -2.19 -17.63 7.94
CA VAL A 106 -3.53 -17.55 7.31
C VAL A 106 -4.63 -17.39 8.36
N GLY A 107 -4.60 -18.18 9.43
CA GLY A 107 -5.60 -18.11 10.52
C GLY A 107 -5.68 -16.75 11.17
N CYS A 108 -4.54 -16.15 11.53
CA CYS A 108 -4.49 -14.82 12.10
C CYS A 108 -5.00 -13.75 11.11
N CYS A 109 -4.63 -13.83 9.84
CA CYS A 109 -5.08 -12.88 8.81
C CYS A 109 -6.60 -12.95 8.60
N VAL A 110 -7.15 -14.16 8.46
CA VAL A 110 -8.60 -14.38 8.28
C VAL A 110 -9.37 -13.94 9.53
N LYS A 111 -8.88 -14.29 10.73
CA LYS A 111 -9.50 -13.90 12.00
C LYS A 111 -9.56 -12.39 12.16
N LEU A 112 -8.49 -11.68 11.81
CA LEU A 112 -8.47 -10.23 11.81
C LEU A 112 -9.52 -9.70 10.83
N MET A 113 -9.45 -10.10 9.56
CA MET A 113 -10.37 -9.65 8.51
C MET A 113 -11.85 -9.87 8.91
N GLU A 114 -12.22 -11.06 9.40
CA GLU A 114 -13.58 -11.34 9.85
C GLU A 114 -14.00 -10.50 11.06
N THR A 115 -13.08 -10.26 12.00
CA THR A 115 -13.34 -9.36 13.13
C THR A 115 -13.63 -7.95 12.65
N LEU A 116 -12.88 -7.48 11.66
CA LEU A 116 -13.05 -6.14 11.09
C LEU A 116 -14.37 -6.00 10.31
N LEU A 117 -14.74 -6.99 9.49
CA LEU A 117 -16.01 -7.00 8.78
C LEU A 117 -17.23 -7.02 9.72
N ASN A 118 -17.10 -7.67 10.88
CA ASN A 118 -18.14 -7.67 11.92
C ASN A 118 -18.21 -6.36 12.72
N ASN A 119 -17.22 -5.47 12.56
CA ASN A 119 -17.16 -4.16 13.22
C ASN A 119 -16.90 -3.07 12.16
N PRO A 120 -17.90 -2.69 11.33
CA PRO A 120 -17.69 -1.77 10.21
C PRO A 120 -16.97 -0.47 10.59
N GLY A 121 -16.03 -0.03 9.76
CA GLY A 121 -15.19 1.15 10.00
C GLY A 121 -14.04 0.93 11.00
N SER A 122 -13.89 -0.30 11.51
CA SER A 122 -12.70 -0.69 12.27
C SER A 122 -11.50 -0.96 11.36
N ASN A 123 -10.33 -1.07 11.97
CA ASN A 123 -9.10 -1.37 11.27
C ASN A 123 -8.19 -2.27 12.12
N GLY A 124 -7.16 -2.85 11.51
CA GLY A 124 -6.18 -3.60 12.30
C GLY A 124 -5.02 -4.16 11.52
N PHE A 125 -4.06 -4.71 12.27
CA PHE A 125 -2.78 -5.18 11.78
C PHE A 125 -2.50 -6.63 12.21
N ALA A 126 -2.14 -7.48 11.26
CA ALA A 126 -1.70 -8.85 11.49
C ALA A 126 -0.18 -8.91 11.32
N ALA A 127 0.55 -8.99 12.44
CA ALA A 127 2.00 -9.18 12.44
C ALA A 127 2.30 -10.69 12.35
N VAL A 128 2.38 -11.20 11.12
CA VAL A 128 2.43 -12.64 10.79
C VAL A 128 3.68 -12.99 9.98
N ARG A 129 4.11 -14.25 10.09
CA ARG A 129 5.14 -14.86 9.22
C ARG A 129 4.85 -16.36 9.06
N PRO A 130 5.13 -16.99 7.90
CA PRO A 130 5.71 -16.43 6.68
C PRO A 130 4.78 -15.44 5.93
N PRO A 131 5.33 -14.60 5.03
CA PRO A 131 4.56 -13.72 4.13
C PRO A 131 3.76 -14.53 3.08
N GLY A 132 3.01 -13.83 2.23
CA GLY A 132 2.08 -14.47 1.29
C GLY A 132 2.04 -13.95 -0.15
N HIS A 133 2.33 -12.68 -0.43
CA HIS A 133 1.97 -12.08 -1.72
C HIS A 133 2.67 -12.66 -2.98
N HIS A 134 3.77 -13.40 -2.82
CA HIS A 134 4.45 -14.11 -3.92
C HIS A 134 3.94 -15.53 -4.16
N ALA A 135 3.16 -16.12 -3.23
CA ALA A 135 2.67 -17.47 -3.39
C ALA A 135 1.64 -17.54 -4.53
N TYR A 136 1.98 -18.30 -5.58
CA TYR A 136 1.04 -18.64 -6.63
C TYR A 136 0.03 -19.67 -6.13
N ARG A 137 -1.00 -19.94 -6.95
CA ARG A 137 -2.04 -20.92 -6.66
C ARG A 137 -1.49 -22.26 -6.18
N ASN A 138 -0.50 -22.82 -6.87
CA ASN A 138 0.06 -24.16 -6.61
C ASN A 138 1.59 -24.17 -6.55
N TYR A 139 2.23 -23.03 -6.27
CA TYR A 139 3.68 -22.90 -6.28
C TYR A 139 4.13 -21.88 -5.22
N PRO A 140 4.98 -22.27 -4.25
CA PRO A 140 5.57 -21.35 -3.29
C PRO A 140 6.71 -20.58 -3.94
N ASN A 141 6.87 -19.30 -3.60
CA ASN A 141 7.91 -18.44 -4.17
C ASN A 141 8.24 -17.28 -3.23
N GLY A 142 9.47 -16.78 -3.22
CA GLY A 142 9.85 -15.55 -2.49
C GLY A 142 9.42 -15.58 -1.02
N PHE A 143 9.82 -16.61 -0.29
CA PHE A 143 9.45 -16.87 1.12
C PHE A 143 7.96 -17.16 1.39
N CYS A 144 7.09 -17.10 0.38
CA CYS A 144 5.65 -17.21 0.52
C CYS A 144 5.15 -18.62 0.18
N PHE A 145 4.30 -19.19 1.05
CA PHE A 145 3.67 -20.50 0.84
C PHE A 145 2.18 -20.42 0.56
N PHE A 146 1.46 -19.62 1.35
CA PHE A 146 0.04 -19.35 1.17
C PHE A 146 -0.19 -17.85 1.04
N ASN A 147 -1.00 -17.45 0.08
CA ASN A 147 -1.26 -16.05 -0.20
C ASN A 147 -2.32 -15.49 0.76
N ASN A 148 -1.84 -14.94 1.88
CA ASN A 148 -2.69 -14.41 2.96
C ASN A 148 -3.69 -13.36 2.45
N ALA A 149 -3.23 -12.40 1.64
CA ALA A 149 -4.08 -11.34 1.09
C ALA A 149 -5.16 -11.87 0.14
N ALA A 150 -4.80 -12.76 -0.79
CA ALA A 150 -5.75 -13.37 -1.73
C ALA A 150 -6.77 -14.27 -1.01
N ILE A 151 -6.35 -15.04 -0.01
CA ILE A 151 -7.26 -15.86 0.82
C ILE A 151 -8.26 -14.95 1.56
N CYS A 152 -7.78 -13.90 2.23
CA CYS A 152 -8.64 -12.93 2.92
C CYS A 152 -9.64 -12.27 1.96
N ALA A 153 -9.18 -11.82 0.79
CA ALA A 153 -10.04 -11.18 -0.21
C ALA A 153 -11.12 -12.14 -0.74
N LYS A 154 -10.74 -13.36 -1.12
CA LYS A 154 -11.70 -14.38 -1.61
C LYS A 154 -12.69 -14.79 -0.52
N LYS A 155 -12.24 -14.90 0.74
CA LYS A 155 -13.10 -15.19 1.88
C LYS A 155 -14.09 -14.05 2.15
N ALA A 156 -13.63 -12.79 2.13
CA ALA A 156 -14.49 -11.62 2.27
C ALA A 156 -15.59 -11.59 1.19
N VAL A 157 -15.20 -11.85 -0.06
CA VAL A 157 -16.13 -11.93 -1.20
C VAL A 157 -17.14 -13.08 -1.05
N LYS A 158 -16.70 -14.24 -0.54
CA LYS A 158 -17.57 -15.38 -0.18
C LYS A 158 -18.53 -15.03 0.96
N ASN A 159 -18.11 -14.19 1.91
CA ASN A 159 -18.92 -13.67 3.01
C ASN A 159 -19.84 -12.50 2.61
N GLY A 160 -19.89 -12.13 1.32
CA GLY A 160 -20.83 -11.15 0.79
C GLY A 160 -20.29 -9.75 0.54
N VAL A 161 -18.99 -9.51 0.79
CA VAL A 161 -18.34 -8.24 0.44
C VAL A 161 -18.35 -8.08 -1.08
N LYS A 162 -18.83 -6.93 -1.57
CA LYS A 162 -19.05 -6.71 -3.01
C LYS A 162 -17.77 -6.34 -3.75
N ARG A 163 -16.90 -5.57 -3.10
CA ARG A 163 -15.66 -5.04 -3.69
C ARG A 163 -14.57 -4.99 -2.64
N VAL A 164 -13.46 -5.69 -2.91
CA VAL A 164 -12.26 -5.71 -2.08
C VAL A 164 -11.12 -5.06 -2.88
N LEU A 165 -10.45 -4.10 -2.27
CA LEU A 165 -9.22 -3.52 -2.83
C LEU A 165 -8.03 -4.03 -2.03
N ILE A 166 -7.08 -4.65 -2.72
CA ILE A 166 -5.75 -4.96 -2.19
C ILE A 166 -4.81 -3.84 -2.62
N ILE A 167 -4.12 -3.23 -1.65
CA ILE A 167 -3.02 -2.29 -1.90
C ILE A 167 -1.75 -3.00 -1.45
N ASP A 168 -0.86 -3.27 -2.38
CA ASP A 168 0.44 -3.87 -2.09
C ASP A 168 1.52 -2.80 -2.22
N TRP A 169 2.14 -2.45 -1.09
CA TRP A 169 3.24 -1.49 -1.05
C TRP A 169 4.58 -2.13 -0.67
N ASP A 170 4.61 -3.47 -0.57
CA ASP A 170 5.86 -4.21 -0.52
C ASP A 170 6.69 -3.87 -1.75
N VAL A 171 8.01 -3.75 -1.59
CA VAL A 171 8.88 -3.29 -2.67
C VAL A 171 8.94 -4.29 -3.82
N HIS A 172 8.57 -5.55 -3.60
CA HIS A 172 8.49 -6.58 -4.62
C HIS A 172 7.08 -6.64 -5.21
N ALA A 173 6.99 -6.94 -6.51
CA ALA A 173 5.68 -7.11 -7.13
C ALA A 173 4.94 -8.30 -6.50
N GLY A 174 3.70 -8.09 -6.06
CA GLY A 174 2.80 -9.14 -5.56
C GLY A 174 2.23 -10.03 -6.67
N GLN A 175 3.11 -10.62 -7.50
CA GLN A 175 2.75 -11.45 -8.65
C GLN A 175 1.86 -12.63 -8.26
N GLY A 176 2.15 -13.30 -7.13
CA GLY A 176 1.30 -14.39 -6.63
C GLY A 176 -0.14 -13.93 -6.39
N THR A 177 -0.30 -12.72 -5.84
CA THR A 177 -1.62 -12.09 -5.62
C THR A 177 -2.29 -11.73 -6.93
N GLN A 178 -1.58 -11.09 -7.88
CA GLN A 178 -2.09 -10.73 -9.20
C GLN A 178 -2.70 -11.94 -9.93
N PHE A 179 -1.93 -13.02 -10.07
CA PHE A 179 -2.43 -14.26 -10.70
C PHE A 179 -3.54 -14.93 -9.89
N SER A 180 -3.50 -14.82 -8.55
CA SER A 180 -4.54 -15.42 -7.70
C SER A 180 -5.91 -14.77 -7.89
N ILE A 181 -5.97 -13.49 -8.26
CA ILE A 181 -7.22 -12.73 -8.37
C ILE A 181 -7.68 -12.49 -9.82
N GLU A 182 -6.90 -12.86 -10.83
CA GLU A 182 -7.15 -12.47 -12.24
C GLU A 182 -8.57 -12.76 -12.74
N ASP A 183 -9.18 -13.85 -12.27
CA ASP A 183 -10.53 -14.27 -12.64
C ASP A 183 -11.64 -13.74 -11.69
N THR A 184 -11.32 -12.84 -10.76
CA THR A 184 -12.26 -12.34 -9.74
C THR A 184 -12.49 -10.83 -9.84
N GLU A 185 -13.49 -10.42 -10.63
CA GLU A 185 -13.84 -9.01 -10.86
C GLU A 185 -14.14 -8.20 -9.59
N ARG A 186 -14.53 -8.87 -8.50
CA ARG A 186 -14.84 -8.24 -7.20
C ARG A 186 -13.60 -7.92 -6.35
N ILE A 187 -12.42 -8.35 -6.79
CA ILE A 187 -11.16 -8.10 -6.10
C ILE A 187 -10.26 -7.32 -7.07
N SER A 188 -9.71 -6.20 -6.61
CA SER A 188 -8.72 -5.44 -7.36
C SER A 188 -7.41 -5.36 -6.60
N LEU A 189 -6.30 -5.24 -7.32
CA LEU A 189 -4.95 -5.05 -6.79
C LEU A 189 -4.36 -3.74 -7.32
N ILE A 190 -3.76 -2.94 -6.46
CA ILE A 190 -2.80 -1.90 -6.85
C ILE A 190 -1.46 -2.25 -6.21
N SER A 191 -0.43 -2.55 -7.01
CA SER A 191 0.90 -2.91 -6.53
C SER A 191 1.92 -1.84 -6.87
N ILE A 192 2.62 -1.33 -5.86
CA ILE A 192 3.76 -0.40 -5.99
C ILE A 192 5.02 -1.20 -5.73
N HIS A 193 5.94 -1.30 -6.69
CA HIS A 193 7.12 -2.16 -6.52
C HIS A 193 8.33 -1.65 -7.30
N ARG A 194 9.54 -1.89 -6.80
CA ARG A 194 10.79 -1.75 -7.56
C ARG A 194 10.72 -2.68 -8.78
N TYR A 195 11.10 -2.16 -9.94
CA TYR A 195 10.99 -2.86 -11.21
C TYR A 195 12.25 -2.75 -12.05
N GLU A 196 12.83 -1.54 -12.12
CA GLU A 196 14.04 -1.25 -12.92
C GLU A 196 13.97 -1.84 -14.34
N ASP A 197 12.88 -1.52 -15.05
CA ASP A 197 12.59 -2.06 -16.39
C ASP A 197 12.55 -3.60 -16.42
N GLY A 198 12.06 -4.24 -15.35
CA GLY A 198 12.02 -5.69 -15.20
C GLY A 198 13.35 -6.33 -14.78
N CYS A 199 14.37 -5.53 -14.46
CA CYS A 199 15.66 -6.03 -13.97
C CYS A 199 15.64 -6.41 -12.48
N PHE A 200 14.64 -5.95 -11.72
CA PHE A 200 14.48 -6.32 -10.31
C PHE A 200 13.59 -7.56 -10.13
N TRP A 201 13.83 -8.34 -9.06
CA TRP A 201 13.04 -9.54 -8.73
C TRP A 201 11.55 -9.18 -8.59
N PRO A 202 10.59 -9.93 -9.17
CA PRO A 202 10.71 -11.27 -9.78
C PRO A 202 11.03 -11.28 -11.28
N ASN A 203 11.44 -10.14 -11.86
CA ASN A 203 11.81 -10.01 -13.27
C ASN A 203 10.69 -10.38 -14.26
N LEU A 204 9.44 -10.02 -13.98
CA LEU A 204 8.28 -10.38 -14.81
C LEU A 204 7.80 -9.22 -15.66
N GLU A 205 7.58 -9.44 -16.96
CA GLU A 205 6.95 -8.46 -17.83
C GLU A 205 5.51 -8.16 -17.36
N GLU A 206 4.83 -9.16 -16.78
CA GLU A 206 3.49 -9.06 -16.22
C GLU A 206 3.38 -8.15 -14.99
N SER A 207 4.50 -7.72 -14.41
CA SER A 207 4.54 -6.71 -13.35
C SER A 207 4.71 -5.29 -13.91
N GLY A 208 4.87 -5.12 -15.22
CA GLY A 208 4.96 -3.82 -15.87
C GLY A 208 3.59 -3.12 -16.02
N VAL A 209 3.61 -1.85 -16.46
CA VAL A 209 2.39 -1.04 -16.65
C VAL A 209 1.44 -1.63 -17.71
N SER A 210 1.97 -2.27 -18.75
CA SER A 210 1.18 -2.91 -19.82
C SER A 210 0.31 -4.08 -19.33
N SER A 211 0.58 -4.60 -18.13
CA SER A 211 -0.17 -5.71 -17.54
C SER A 211 -1.67 -5.48 -17.43
N ILE A 212 -2.15 -4.23 -17.29
CA ILE A 212 -3.58 -3.89 -17.24
C ILE A 212 -4.34 -4.35 -18.51
N GLU A 213 -3.65 -4.57 -19.63
CA GLU A 213 -4.24 -5.11 -20.85
C GLU A 213 -4.72 -6.57 -20.65
N LYS A 214 -4.00 -7.34 -19.83
CA LYS A 214 -4.26 -8.75 -19.52
C LYS A 214 -4.97 -8.94 -18.18
N PHE A 215 -4.52 -8.23 -17.14
CA PHE A 215 -5.01 -8.31 -15.77
C PHE A 215 -5.91 -7.11 -15.46
N LYS A 216 -7.18 -7.17 -15.87
CA LYS A 216 -8.12 -6.02 -15.82
C LYS A 216 -8.40 -5.48 -14.43
N ASN A 217 -8.17 -6.30 -13.39
CA ASN A 217 -8.35 -5.93 -12.00
C ASN A 217 -7.03 -5.61 -11.28
N THR A 218 -5.91 -5.51 -11.99
CA THR A 218 -4.60 -5.20 -11.39
C THR A 218 -3.97 -3.97 -12.03
N ILE A 219 -3.61 -3.00 -11.18
CA ILE A 219 -2.84 -1.82 -11.55
C ILE A 219 -1.43 -1.97 -10.98
N ASN A 220 -0.46 -2.14 -11.87
CA ASN A 220 0.95 -2.15 -11.49
C ASN A 220 1.55 -0.75 -11.61
N ILE A 221 2.31 -0.36 -10.59
CA ILE A 221 3.05 0.89 -10.50
C ILE A 221 4.55 0.53 -10.34
N PRO A 222 5.22 0.15 -11.45
CA PRO A 222 6.62 -0.23 -11.41
C PRO A 222 7.50 0.98 -11.14
N LEU A 223 8.50 0.86 -10.27
CA LEU A 223 9.44 1.90 -9.92
C LEU A 223 10.78 1.60 -10.59
N ASN A 224 11.17 2.42 -11.55
CA ASN A 224 12.36 2.18 -12.39
C ASN A 224 13.65 2.80 -11.84
N GLU A 225 13.62 3.30 -10.61
CA GLU A 225 14.76 3.87 -9.90
C GLU A 225 14.70 3.49 -8.42
N THR A 226 15.86 3.34 -7.78
CA THR A 226 15.98 3.17 -6.33
C THR A 226 16.03 4.53 -5.63
N GLY A 227 15.96 4.54 -4.30
CA GLY A 227 16.06 5.78 -3.51
C GLY A 227 14.80 6.65 -3.49
N LEU A 228 13.69 6.17 -4.05
CA LEU A 228 12.38 6.80 -3.92
C LEU A 228 11.89 6.68 -2.48
N GLY A 229 11.22 7.70 -1.96
CA GLY A 229 10.79 7.75 -0.57
C GLY A 229 9.41 8.39 -0.40
N ASP A 230 9.22 9.05 0.74
CA ASP A 230 7.91 9.55 1.17
C ASP A 230 7.18 10.40 0.11
N PHE A 231 7.89 11.29 -0.59
CA PHE A 231 7.29 12.12 -1.65
C PHE A 231 6.68 11.26 -2.75
N GLU A 232 7.44 10.29 -3.27
CA GLU A 232 7.05 9.48 -4.40
C GLU A 232 5.87 8.56 -4.05
N TYR A 233 5.89 7.95 -2.86
CA TYR A 233 4.78 7.13 -2.37
C TYR A 233 3.52 7.96 -2.08
N LEU A 234 3.65 9.17 -1.52
CA LEU A 234 2.51 10.07 -1.35
C LEU A 234 1.93 10.53 -2.68
N ALA A 235 2.79 10.84 -3.65
CA ALA A 235 2.34 11.14 -5.00
C ALA A 235 1.55 9.95 -5.57
N ILE A 236 2.03 8.72 -5.47
CA ILE A 236 1.24 7.55 -5.91
C ILE A 236 -0.12 7.47 -5.20
N PHE A 237 -0.14 7.67 -3.88
CA PHE A 237 -1.38 7.62 -3.10
C PHE A 237 -2.39 8.68 -3.55
N HIS A 238 -1.96 9.93 -3.67
CA HIS A 238 -2.82 11.03 -4.06
C HIS A 238 -3.23 10.97 -5.54
N LYS A 239 -2.33 10.48 -6.41
CA LYS A 239 -2.50 10.50 -7.86
C LYS A 239 -3.27 9.29 -8.41
N ILE A 240 -3.14 8.13 -7.78
CA ILE A 240 -3.71 6.87 -8.28
C ILE A 240 -4.62 6.22 -7.25
N ILE A 241 -4.11 5.90 -6.05
CA ILE A 241 -4.83 5.05 -5.09
C ILE A 241 -6.10 5.71 -4.55
N LEU A 242 -6.03 6.94 -4.06
CA LEU A 242 -7.19 7.62 -3.48
C LEU A 242 -8.27 7.94 -4.53
N PRO A 243 -7.93 8.44 -5.74
CA PRO A 243 -8.89 8.52 -6.83
C PRO A 243 -9.53 7.16 -7.18
N TYR A 244 -8.73 6.09 -7.21
CA TYR A 244 -9.24 4.74 -7.46
C TYR A 244 -10.21 4.29 -6.36
N ILE A 245 -9.90 4.52 -5.08
CA ILE A 245 -10.80 4.21 -3.95
C ILE A 245 -12.14 4.95 -4.10
N CYS A 246 -12.10 6.23 -4.50
CA CYS A 246 -13.32 7.04 -4.67
C CYS A 246 -14.22 6.51 -5.80
N ASP A 247 -13.64 5.99 -6.88
CA ASP A 247 -14.38 5.41 -8.00
C ASP A 247 -14.85 3.99 -7.69
N HIS A 248 -13.91 3.13 -7.31
CA HIS A 248 -14.11 1.71 -7.06
C HIS A 248 -14.97 1.45 -5.82
N LYS A 249 -14.96 2.35 -4.83
CA LYS A 249 -15.77 2.28 -3.59
C LYS A 249 -15.67 0.91 -2.91
N PRO A 250 -14.46 0.45 -2.54
CA PRO A 250 -14.31 -0.83 -1.86
C PRO A 250 -15.03 -0.82 -0.51
N GLU A 251 -15.54 -1.98 -0.11
CA GLU A 251 -16.14 -2.20 1.22
C GLU A 251 -15.09 -2.71 2.22
N LEU A 252 -13.97 -3.22 1.71
CA LEU A 252 -12.80 -3.68 2.46
C LEU A 252 -11.53 -3.29 1.71
N ILE A 253 -10.59 -2.69 2.40
CA ILE A 253 -9.22 -2.51 1.93
C ILE A 253 -8.32 -3.49 2.68
N ILE A 254 -7.55 -4.28 1.93
CA ILE A 254 -6.48 -5.13 2.46
C ILE A 254 -5.16 -4.50 2.05
N VAL A 255 -4.21 -4.36 2.97
CA VAL A 255 -2.86 -3.90 2.65
C VAL A 255 -1.89 -5.06 2.82
N SER A 256 -1.24 -5.44 1.72
CA SER A 256 -0.02 -6.26 1.76
C SER A 256 1.11 -5.32 2.20
N CYS A 257 1.43 -5.40 3.49
CA CYS A 257 2.23 -4.42 4.19
C CYS A 257 3.68 -4.91 4.34
N GLY A 258 4.43 -4.81 3.25
CA GLY A 258 5.89 -4.92 3.27
C GLY A 258 6.54 -3.66 3.84
N PHE A 259 7.71 -3.83 4.48
CA PHE A 259 8.55 -2.72 4.95
C PHE A 259 9.92 -2.66 4.25
N ASP A 260 10.07 -3.36 3.13
CA ASP A 260 11.30 -3.41 2.34
C ASP A 260 11.48 -2.22 1.39
N ALA A 261 10.47 -1.36 1.23
CA ALA A 261 10.68 -0.02 0.68
C ALA A 261 11.25 0.97 1.72
N ALA A 262 11.50 0.53 2.96
CA ALA A 262 11.99 1.40 4.02
C ALA A 262 13.48 1.75 3.88
N ILE A 263 13.87 2.87 4.50
CA ILE A 263 15.28 3.27 4.63
C ILE A 263 16.13 2.11 5.16
N GLY A 264 17.18 1.76 4.42
CA GLY A 264 18.18 0.78 4.84
C GLY A 264 17.87 -0.67 4.51
N ASP A 265 16.69 -0.94 3.94
CA ASP A 265 16.38 -2.27 3.44
C ASP A 265 17.40 -2.74 2.38
N PRO A 266 17.94 -3.97 2.50
CA PRO A 266 18.92 -4.49 1.56
C PRO A 266 18.35 -4.82 0.18
N GLU A 267 17.07 -5.16 0.07
CA GLU A 267 16.45 -5.57 -1.20
C GLU A 267 15.84 -4.35 -1.92
N GLY A 268 15.06 -3.54 -1.21
CA GLY A 268 14.34 -2.45 -1.86
C GLY A 268 15.21 -1.26 -2.23
N GLU A 269 16.21 -0.93 -1.42
CA GLU A 269 17.09 0.25 -1.60
C GLU A 269 16.31 1.59 -1.77
N MET A 270 15.08 1.62 -1.25
CA MET A 270 14.21 2.79 -1.22
C MET A 270 14.46 3.61 0.05
N LYS A 271 13.68 4.69 0.22
CA LYS A 271 13.82 5.68 1.28
C LYS A 271 12.50 6.05 1.93
N VAL A 272 11.52 5.15 1.93
CA VAL A 272 10.29 5.39 2.70
C VAL A 272 10.64 5.42 4.18
N SER A 273 10.29 6.52 4.85
CA SER A 273 10.53 6.69 6.26
C SER A 273 9.44 6.01 7.08
N PRO A 274 9.70 5.69 8.36
CA PRO A 274 8.64 5.23 9.27
C PRO A 274 7.41 6.16 9.30
N TYR A 275 7.63 7.48 9.29
CA TYR A 275 6.54 8.46 9.24
C TYR A 275 5.79 8.45 7.90
N GLY A 276 6.49 8.13 6.80
CA GLY A 276 5.88 7.87 5.50
C GLY A 276 4.83 6.77 5.59
N TYR A 277 5.20 5.58 6.09
CA TYR A 277 4.24 4.47 6.27
C TYR A 277 3.06 4.81 7.19
N GLY A 278 3.34 5.51 8.31
CA GLY A 278 2.28 6.00 9.18
C GLY A 278 1.31 6.96 8.46
N LEU A 279 1.84 7.78 7.55
CA LEU A 279 1.03 8.68 6.72
C LEU A 279 0.21 7.96 5.66
N LEU A 280 0.81 7.01 4.93
CA LEU A 280 0.06 6.16 3.99
C LEU A 280 -1.10 5.45 4.71
N THR A 281 -0.84 4.93 5.91
CA THR A 281 -1.86 4.28 6.73
C THR A 281 -2.98 5.25 7.12
N ARG A 282 -2.66 6.48 7.55
CA ARG A 282 -3.66 7.48 7.92
C ARG A 282 -4.50 7.96 6.75
N LEU A 283 -3.91 8.06 5.56
CA LEU A 283 -4.68 8.35 4.35
C LEU A 283 -5.73 7.27 4.11
N LEU A 284 -5.40 5.98 4.31
CA LEU A 284 -6.35 4.89 4.18
C LEU A 284 -7.40 4.87 5.30
N THR A 285 -7.01 5.07 6.57
CA THR A 285 -7.99 5.09 7.68
C THR A 285 -8.96 6.27 7.57
N SER A 286 -8.51 7.41 7.04
CA SER A 286 -9.36 8.59 6.84
C SER A 286 -10.50 8.37 5.83
N THR A 287 -10.42 7.32 5.01
CA THR A 287 -11.52 6.94 4.08
C THR A 287 -12.74 6.39 4.82
N GLY A 288 -12.58 5.96 6.08
CA GLY A 288 -13.62 5.28 6.86
C GLY A 288 -13.92 3.84 6.40
N ILE A 289 -13.24 3.36 5.35
CA ILE A 289 -13.38 1.99 4.85
C ILE A 289 -12.67 1.03 5.80
N THR A 290 -13.26 -0.14 6.03
CA THR A 290 -12.67 -1.19 6.85
C THR A 290 -11.28 -1.56 6.31
N LEU A 291 -10.25 -1.50 7.15
CA LEU A 291 -8.85 -1.62 6.74
C LEU A 291 -8.14 -2.79 7.45
N CYS A 292 -7.71 -3.78 6.68
CA CYS A 292 -7.00 -4.97 7.16
C CYS A 292 -5.56 -4.97 6.64
N MET A 293 -4.57 -4.81 7.51
CA MET A 293 -3.16 -4.76 7.12
C MET A 293 -2.45 -6.07 7.51
N LEU A 294 -1.74 -6.67 6.57
CA LEU A 294 -1.08 -7.97 6.72
C LEU A 294 0.43 -7.80 6.48
N LEU A 295 1.27 -8.18 7.43
CA LEU A 295 2.73 -8.08 7.28
C LEU A 295 3.25 -8.97 6.14
N GLU A 296 4.05 -8.39 5.23
CA GLU A 296 4.74 -9.10 4.12
C GLU A 296 6.26 -9.08 4.32
N GLY A 297 7.04 -8.40 3.46
CA GLY A 297 8.50 -8.27 3.47
C GLY A 297 9.05 -7.16 4.38
N GLY A 298 10.32 -6.81 4.19
CA GLY A 298 11.08 -5.86 5.03
C GLY A 298 12.12 -6.53 5.91
N TYR A 299 13.39 -6.16 5.73
CA TYR A 299 14.54 -6.95 6.18
C TYR A 299 15.61 -6.14 6.91
N PHE A 300 15.53 -4.80 6.88
CA PHE A 300 16.29 -3.97 7.81
C PHE A 300 15.53 -3.81 9.14
N ILE A 301 15.85 -4.67 10.11
CA ILE A 301 15.12 -4.87 11.38
C ILE A 301 14.78 -3.55 12.09
N GLU A 302 15.72 -2.61 12.14
CA GLU A 302 15.49 -1.32 12.81
C GLU A 302 14.40 -0.50 12.10
N SER A 303 14.35 -0.51 10.77
CA SER A 303 13.30 0.16 9.99
C SER A 303 11.98 -0.60 10.03
N VAL A 304 12.00 -1.94 10.00
CA VAL A 304 10.79 -2.78 10.14
C VAL A 304 10.05 -2.44 11.44
N LYS A 305 10.79 -2.43 12.56
CA LYS A 305 10.25 -2.07 13.86
C LYS A 305 9.64 -0.67 13.84
N GLU A 306 10.43 0.36 13.51
CA GLU A 306 9.96 1.76 13.59
C GLU A 306 8.79 2.02 12.62
N SER A 307 8.82 1.46 11.42
CA SER A 307 7.75 1.61 10.42
C SER A 307 6.46 0.93 10.90
N CYS A 308 6.54 -0.27 11.46
CA CYS A 308 5.37 -0.95 12.02
C CYS A 308 4.74 -0.18 13.19
N LEU A 309 5.55 0.42 14.08
CA LEU A 309 5.01 1.27 15.15
C LEU A 309 4.24 2.45 14.58
N LYS A 310 4.78 3.12 13.55
CA LYS A 310 4.11 4.26 12.90
C LYS A 310 2.86 3.86 12.11
N VAL A 311 2.84 2.69 11.50
CA VAL A 311 1.63 2.10 10.90
C VAL A 311 0.55 1.92 11.97
N ILE A 312 0.86 1.28 13.10
CA ILE A 312 -0.13 1.02 14.15
C ILE A 312 -0.60 2.31 14.81
N GLU A 313 0.29 3.29 15.03
CA GLU A 313 -0.11 4.65 15.43
C GLU A 313 -1.07 5.27 14.42
N GLY A 314 -0.81 5.12 13.11
CA GLY A 314 -1.70 5.58 12.05
C GLY A 314 -3.05 4.85 11.96
N LEU A 315 -3.13 3.62 12.48
CA LEU A 315 -4.38 2.88 12.64
C LEU A 315 -5.23 3.42 13.80
N ILE A 316 -4.56 3.78 14.91
CA ILE A 316 -5.17 4.37 16.10
C ILE A 316 -5.64 5.80 15.81
N GLU A 317 -4.78 6.61 15.19
CA GLU A 317 -5.06 8.00 14.80
C GLU A 317 -5.82 8.06 13.47
N LYS A 318 -7.14 8.10 13.54
CA LYS A 318 -8.01 8.05 12.35
C LYS A 318 -8.20 9.39 11.65
N GLU A 319 -7.93 10.47 12.37
CA GLU A 319 -7.99 11.80 11.80
C GLU A 319 -6.81 12.00 10.83
N PRO A 320 -6.98 12.72 9.72
CA PRO A 320 -5.86 13.15 8.90
C PRO A 320 -4.86 13.98 9.73
N PHE A 321 -3.61 14.06 9.29
CA PHE A 321 -2.65 14.96 9.93
C PHE A 321 -3.14 16.40 9.79
N ASN A 322 -2.82 17.23 10.78
CA ASN A 322 -3.15 18.66 10.69
C ASN A 322 -2.19 19.43 9.76
N TYR A 323 -1.04 18.83 9.42
CA TYR A 323 -0.04 19.40 8.52
C TYR A 323 0.95 18.33 8.07
N VAL A 324 1.24 18.28 6.77
CA VAL A 324 2.43 17.61 6.22
C VAL A 324 3.38 18.67 5.70
N SER A 325 4.68 18.52 5.99
CA SER A 325 5.68 19.53 5.62
C SER A 325 5.64 19.80 4.12
N SER A 326 5.47 21.07 3.73
CA SER A 326 5.61 21.47 2.32
C SER A 326 6.95 21.03 1.76
N LYS A 327 8.00 20.96 2.59
CA LYS A 327 9.32 20.46 2.20
C LYS A 327 9.32 19.00 1.74
N LEU A 328 8.41 18.18 2.28
CA LEU A 328 8.19 16.81 1.80
C LEU A 328 7.68 16.82 0.36
N LEU A 329 6.84 17.81 0.03
CA LEU A 329 6.24 18.02 -1.28
C LEU A 329 7.06 18.93 -2.20
N GLU A 330 8.04 19.69 -1.68
CA GLU A 330 8.99 20.51 -2.45
C GLU A 330 10.02 19.66 -3.18
N LYS A 331 10.20 18.39 -2.76
CA LYS A 331 11.05 17.42 -3.44
C LYS A 331 10.37 17.00 -4.76
N ASN A 332 10.32 17.92 -5.71
CA ASN A 332 9.74 17.70 -7.03
C ASN A 332 10.72 16.94 -7.90
N SER A 333 10.46 15.64 -8.12
CA SER A 333 11.01 14.94 -9.28
C SER A 333 10.04 15.13 -10.44
N GLU A 334 10.28 16.14 -11.28
CA GLU A 334 9.47 16.39 -12.49
C GLU A 334 9.37 15.13 -13.36
N ASN A 335 10.46 14.37 -13.44
CA ASN A 335 10.50 13.07 -14.11
C ASN A 335 9.54 12.05 -13.49
N PHE A 336 9.53 11.94 -12.16
CA PHE A 336 8.62 11.01 -11.47
C PHE A 336 7.15 11.40 -11.61
N ILE A 337 6.84 12.70 -11.60
CA ILE A 337 5.47 13.19 -11.82
C ILE A 337 5.03 12.91 -13.27
N CYS A 338 5.87 13.19 -14.26
CA CYS A 338 5.60 12.84 -15.67
C CYS A 338 5.43 11.31 -15.85
N TYR A 339 6.21 10.52 -15.12
CA TYR A 339 6.11 9.08 -15.10
C TYR A 339 4.76 8.59 -14.52
N LEU A 340 4.39 9.08 -13.34
CA LEU A 340 3.09 8.81 -12.71
C LEU A 340 1.92 9.17 -13.63
N TYR A 341 2.03 10.30 -14.32
CA TYR A 341 1.02 10.75 -15.26
C TYR A 341 0.90 9.83 -16.48
N SER A 342 2.03 9.28 -16.94
CA SER A 342 2.07 8.28 -18.00
C SER A 342 1.40 6.96 -17.56
N ILE A 343 1.58 6.55 -16.30
CA ILE A 343 0.85 5.42 -15.70
C ILE A 343 -0.66 5.73 -15.64
N MET A 344 -1.05 6.90 -15.12
CA MET A 344 -2.45 7.30 -15.04
C MET A 344 -3.13 7.23 -16.40
N ARG A 345 -2.50 7.78 -17.46
CA ARG A 345 -3.04 7.72 -18.82
C ARG A 345 -3.25 6.30 -19.31
N ASN A 346 -2.35 5.38 -18.96
CA ASN A 346 -2.52 3.97 -19.28
C ASN A 346 -3.73 3.36 -18.52
N ILE A 347 -3.88 3.66 -17.23
CA ILE A 347 -5.04 3.26 -16.40
C ILE A 347 -6.36 3.82 -16.96
N CYS A 348 -6.36 5.08 -17.44
CA CYS A 348 -7.56 5.80 -17.91
C CYS A 348 -8.32 5.07 -19.04
N SER A 349 -7.64 4.26 -19.83
CA SER A 349 -8.29 3.43 -20.85
C SER A 349 -9.28 2.41 -20.27
N HIS A 350 -9.26 2.20 -18.95
CA HIS A 350 -10.10 1.24 -18.22
C HIS A 350 -10.85 1.87 -17.02
N ASN A 351 -10.69 3.17 -16.72
CA ASN A 351 -11.38 3.86 -15.61
C ASN A 351 -11.83 5.27 -16.00
N HIS A 352 -13.15 5.52 -16.00
CA HIS A 352 -13.76 6.78 -16.45
C HIS A 352 -13.44 7.96 -15.53
N LEU A 353 -13.43 7.77 -14.20
CA LEU A 353 -13.18 8.88 -13.27
C LEU A 353 -11.73 9.36 -13.33
N VAL A 354 -10.77 8.42 -13.36
CA VAL A 354 -9.35 8.76 -13.50
C VAL A 354 -9.10 9.48 -14.84
N ASN A 355 -9.75 9.02 -15.92
CA ASN A 355 -9.70 9.68 -17.23
C ASN A 355 -10.17 11.13 -17.17
N ASP A 356 -11.30 11.40 -16.51
CA ASP A 356 -11.82 12.76 -16.43
C ASP A 356 -10.98 13.68 -15.55
N ILE A 357 -10.43 13.17 -14.44
CA ILE A 357 -9.48 13.92 -13.60
C ILE A 357 -8.25 14.29 -14.41
N LEU A 358 -7.74 13.35 -15.21
CA LEU A 358 -6.62 13.59 -16.13
C LEU A 358 -6.92 14.73 -17.10
N LEU A 359 -8.11 14.72 -17.73
CA LEU A 359 -8.54 15.78 -18.66
C LEU A 359 -8.70 17.14 -17.98
N LEU A 360 -9.22 17.18 -16.75
CA LEU A 360 -9.33 18.42 -15.97
C LEU A 360 -7.95 19.00 -15.61
N LEU A 361 -6.98 18.14 -15.28
CA LEU A 361 -5.59 18.52 -15.07
C LEU A 361 -4.97 19.13 -16.33
N GLU A 362 -5.13 18.48 -17.49
CA GLU A 362 -4.63 19.02 -18.77
C GLU A 362 -5.23 20.38 -19.08
N LYS A 363 -6.55 20.55 -18.86
CA LYS A 363 -7.24 21.82 -19.06
C LYS A 363 -6.74 22.89 -18.09
N TYR A 364 -6.52 22.54 -16.82
CA TYR A 364 -5.94 23.44 -15.82
C TYR A 364 -4.55 23.94 -16.23
N HIS A 365 -3.66 23.04 -16.68
CA HIS A 365 -2.33 23.42 -17.17
C HIS A 365 -2.42 24.36 -18.38
N THR A 366 -3.29 24.03 -19.33
CA THR A 366 -3.50 24.81 -20.56
C THR A 366 -3.96 26.24 -20.27
N ILE A 367 -4.99 26.42 -19.43
CA ILE A 367 -5.53 27.75 -19.09
C ILE A 367 -4.50 28.62 -18.38
N ASN A 368 -3.72 28.02 -17.49
CA ASN A 368 -2.73 28.73 -16.68
C ASN A 368 -1.37 28.87 -17.37
N LYS A 369 -1.25 28.43 -18.64
CA LYS A 369 0.01 28.45 -19.42
C LYS A 369 1.16 27.74 -18.68
N LEU A 370 0.83 26.70 -17.91
CA LEU A 370 1.81 25.81 -17.31
C LEU A 370 2.37 24.89 -18.41
N GLN A 371 3.57 24.36 -18.18
CA GLN A 371 4.13 23.38 -19.11
C GLN A 371 3.20 22.17 -19.20
N PRO A 372 2.92 21.64 -20.41
CA PRO A 372 2.20 20.39 -20.57
C PRO A 372 2.94 19.27 -19.85
N ILE A 373 2.21 18.37 -19.21
CA ILE A 373 2.82 17.21 -18.56
C ILE A 373 3.40 16.31 -19.65
N GLN A 374 4.69 16.02 -19.56
CA GLN A 374 5.36 15.17 -20.54
C GLN A 374 4.99 13.71 -20.31
N TYR A 375 4.94 12.95 -21.39
CA TYR A 375 4.67 11.52 -21.37
C TYR A 375 5.92 10.73 -21.70
N THR A 376 6.14 9.63 -20.99
CA THR A 376 7.22 8.68 -21.28
C THR A 376 6.63 7.36 -21.78
N ILE A 377 7.33 6.69 -22.70
CA ILE A 377 6.98 5.33 -23.10
C ILE A 377 7.47 4.41 -21.98
N ILE A 378 6.55 3.73 -21.29
CA ILE A 378 6.87 2.86 -20.15
C ILE A 378 7.18 1.40 -20.59
N ASN A 379 7.21 1.14 -21.90
CA ASN A 379 7.27 -0.21 -22.46
C ASN A 379 8.70 -0.72 -22.68
N GLY A 380 9.53 -0.69 -21.65
CA GLY A 380 10.85 -1.34 -21.66
C GLY A 380 10.88 -2.49 -20.67
N TYR A 381 10.62 -3.72 -21.11
CA TYR A 381 11.06 -4.90 -20.36
C TYR A 381 12.47 -5.27 -20.83
N LYS A 382 13.43 -5.17 -19.92
CA LYS A 382 14.85 -5.51 -20.08
C LYS A 382 15.24 -6.66 -19.16
N GLY A 383 14.29 -7.14 -18.35
CA GLY A 383 14.50 -8.25 -17.43
C GLY A 383 15.04 -9.47 -18.14
N PHE A 384 16.18 -9.96 -17.66
CA PHE A 384 16.64 -11.29 -17.99
C PHE A 384 17.18 -11.90 -16.70
N ARG A 385 16.43 -12.83 -16.13
CA ARG A 385 16.87 -13.61 -14.98
C ARG A 385 16.87 -15.08 -15.36
N ASN A 386 18.06 -15.67 -15.37
CA ASN A 386 18.24 -17.10 -15.55
C ASN A 386 18.94 -17.65 -14.32
N VAL A 387 18.16 -18.17 -13.38
CA VAL A 387 18.67 -18.91 -12.22
C VAL A 387 18.29 -20.38 -12.44
N PRO A 388 19.18 -21.19 -13.05
CA PRO A 388 18.87 -22.57 -13.35
C PRO A 388 18.76 -23.39 -12.06
N LYS A 389 17.87 -24.38 -12.04
CA LYS A 389 17.78 -25.35 -10.94
C LYS A 389 19.06 -26.21 -10.86
N PRO A 390 19.49 -26.63 -9.66
CA PRO A 390 18.93 -26.28 -8.36
C PRO A 390 19.18 -24.81 -7.99
N TYR A 391 18.18 -24.15 -7.39
CA TYR A 391 18.31 -22.80 -6.89
C TYR A 391 19.36 -22.74 -5.76
N PRO A 392 20.19 -21.68 -5.71
CA PRO A 392 21.17 -21.53 -4.64
C PRO A 392 20.47 -21.40 -3.28
N MET A 393 20.96 -22.12 -2.27
CA MET A 393 20.35 -22.18 -0.93
C MET A 393 21.16 -21.48 0.17
N LYS A 394 22.35 -20.96 -0.15
CA LYS A 394 23.28 -20.35 0.80
C LYS A 394 23.99 -19.15 0.20
N ASN A 395 24.32 -18.16 1.02
CA ASN A 395 25.00 -16.93 0.63
C ASN A 395 24.22 -16.14 -0.44
N LEU A 396 22.89 -16.23 -0.39
CA LEU A 396 22.00 -15.48 -1.29
C LEU A 396 22.01 -13.99 -0.95
N TYR A 397 22.05 -13.69 0.34
CA TYR A 397 21.95 -12.34 0.87
C TYR A 397 23.28 -11.94 1.48
N ILE A 398 23.78 -10.77 1.09
CA ILE A 398 25.04 -10.23 1.58
C ILE A 398 24.72 -9.25 2.70
N PRO A 399 25.12 -9.53 3.96
CA PRO A 399 24.89 -8.59 5.04
C PRO A 399 25.56 -7.24 4.77
N HIS A 400 24.91 -6.16 5.22
CA HIS A 400 25.55 -4.84 5.16
C HIS A 400 26.85 -4.84 5.98
N THR A 401 27.89 -4.20 5.46
CA THR A 401 29.10 -3.93 6.24
C THR A 401 28.76 -3.09 7.48
N VAL A 402 29.58 -3.18 8.53
CA VAL A 402 29.41 -2.39 9.76
C VAL A 402 29.26 -0.90 9.44
N GLU A 403 30.14 -0.36 8.58
CA GLU A 403 30.10 1.04 8.16
C GLU A 403 28.80 1.41 7.42
N LYS A 404 28.36 0.55 6.48
CA LYS A 404 27.10 0.77 5.75
C LYS A 404 25.91 0.73 6.72
N LYS A 405 25.88 -0.23 7.64
CA LYS A 405 24.84 -0.33 8.67
C LYS A 405 24.79 0.91 9.56
N GLU A 406 25.94 1.40 10.05
CA GLU A 406 26.01 2.63 10.87
C GLU A 406 25.49 3.86 10.11
N LYS A 407 25.83 3.99 8.83
CA LYS A 407 25.32 5.06 7.96
C LYS A 407 23.79 4.98 7.83
N LEU A 408 23.24 3.80 7.56
CA LEU A 408 21.80 3.58 7.42
C LEU A 408 21.05 3.83 8.72
N LEU A 409 21.60 3.41 9.87
CA LEU A 409 21.03 3.73 11.19
C LEU A 409 20.99 5.24 11.45
N LYS A 410 22.01 5.97 11.00
CA LYS A 410 22.03 7.44 11.09
C LYS A 410 20.97 8.07 10.17
N GLU A 411 20.77 7.55 8.96
CA GLU A 411 19.72 8.00 8.04
C GLU A 411 18.33 7.74 8.62
N LEU A 412 18.08 6.54 9.14
CA LEU A 412 16.85 6.19 9.86
C LEU A 412 16.61 7.12 11.05
N LYS A 413 17.60 7.32 11.91
CA LYS A 413 17.49 8.23 13.06
C LYS A 413 17.18 9.67 12.63
N ASN A 414 17.82 10.16 11.58
CA ASN A 414 17.53 11.48 11.03
C ASN A 414 16.11 11.56 10.48
N SER A 415 15.62 10.51 9.80
CA SER A 415 14.24 10.43 9.33
C SER A 415 13.24 10.45 10.49
N LEU A 416 13.58 9.86 11.65
CA LEU A 416 12.74 9.90 12.83
C LEU A 416 12.70 11.29 13.51
N ILE A 417 13.78 12.06 13.39
CA ILE A 417 13.86 13.44 13.90
C ILE A 417 13.13 14.40 12.97
N ASN A 418 13.38 14.29 11.66
CA ASN A 418 12.89 15.20 10.63
C ASN A 418 11.50 14.85 10.11
N GLY A 419 11.11 13.57 10.20
CA GLY A 419 9.81 13.06 9.75
C GLY A 419 8.65 13.45 10.66
N LYS A 420 8.91 14.21 11.74
CA LYS A 420 7.84 14.80 12.53
C LYS A 420 7.02 15.75 11.68
N PHE A 421 5.75 15.41 11.52
CA PHE A 421 4.74 16.33 11.02
C PHE A 421 4.59 17.49 12.01
N LEU A 422 4.97 18.70 11.60
CA LEU A 422 4.95 19.88 12.45
C LEU A 422 3.64 20.63 12.27
N TRP A 423 2.84 20.83 13.31
CA TRP A 423 1.74 21.79 13.19
C TRP A 423 2.29 23.22 13.15
N VAL A 424 2.09 23.93 12.04
CA VAL A 424 2.49 25.34 11.87
C VAL A 424 1.32 26.15 11.30
N GLY A 425 0.46 26.68 12.17
CA GLY A 425 -0.50 27.73 11.81
C GLY A 425 -1.80 27.31 11.13
N ASP A 426 -2.48 28.31 10.56
CA ASP A 426 -3.93 28.53 10.56
C ASP A 426 -4.82 27.48 9.83
N GLU A 427 -5.97 27.17 10.43
CA GLU A 427 -6.99 26.25 9.91
C GLU A 427 -7.66 26.80 8.64
N ILE A 428 -7.87 25.93 7.64
CA ILE A 428 -8.74 26.24 6.52
C ILE A 428 -10.00 25.39 6.70
N LEU A 429 -11.14 26.03 6.89
CA LEU A 429 -12.42 25.32 7.01
C LEU A 429 -12.93 24.99 5.61
N ILE A 430 -13.08 23.72 5.19
CA ILE A 430 -13.89 23.40 3.99
C ILE A 430 -15.29 23.00 4.41
N ASN A 431 -16.27 23.62 3.78
CA ASN A 431 -17.65 23.20 3.79
C ASN A 431 -18.04 22.73 2.39
N PHE A 432 -18.45 21.46 2.33
CA PHE A 432 -18.92 20.80 1.12
C PHE A 432 -20.45 20.90 1.04
N GLY A 433 -20.96 21.58 0.01
CA GLY A 433 -22.37 21.61 -0.35
C GLY A 433 -22.70 20.63 -1.49
N SER A 434 -23.99 20.44 -1.77
CA SER A 434 -24.48 19.57 -2.85
C SER A 434 -24.23 20.09 -4.27
N ASN A 435 -23.69 21.31 -4.40
CA ASN A 435 -23.37 21.96 -5.67
C ASN A 435 -22.27 23.03 -5.53
N CYS A 436 -21.59 23.07 -4.39
CA CYS A 436 -20.45 23.96 -4.19
C CYS A 436 -19.46 23.40 -3.17
N VAL A 437 -18.21 23.82 -3.27
CA VAL A 437 -17.22 23.66 -2.21
C VAL A 437 -16.84 25.06 -1.75
N SER A 438 -17.03 25.33 -0.46
CA SER A 438 -16.66 26.61 0.13
C SER A 438 -15.57 26.42 1.14
N PHE A 439 -14.70 27.42 1.28
CA PHE A 439 -13.69 27.38 2.31
C PHE A 439 -13.43 28.78 2.86
N SER A 440 -13.08 28.82 4.15
CA SER A 440 -12.80 30.05 4.87
C SER A 440 -11.35 30.06 5.30
N ASP A 441 -10.68 31.17 5.05
CA ASP A 441 -9.34 31.43 5.57
C ASP A 441 -9.38 32.04 6.98
N LYS A 442 -8.21 32.24 7.56
CA LYS A 442 -8.03 32.88 8.87
C LYS A 442 -8.59 34.30 9.00
N LEU A 443 -8.87 34.97 7.87
CA LEU A 443 -9.49 36.30 7.84
C LEU A 443 -11.02 36.20 7.69
N ASN A 444 -11.59 34.99 7.78
CA ASN A 444 -12.98 34.66 7.46
C ASN A 444 -13.39 35.05 6.03
N THR A 445 -12.42 35.12 5.10
CA THR A 445 -12.73 35.32 3.69
C THR A 445 -13.33 34.03 3.15
N LYS A 446 -14.64 34.04 2.89
CA LYS A 446 -15.34 32.91 2.31
C LYS A 446 -15.11 32.89 0.80
N HIS A 447 -14.51 31.81 0.33
CA HIS A 447 -14.43 31.48 -1.07
C HIS A 447 -15.45 30.39 -1.38
N VAL A 448 -16.11 30.46 -2.53
CA VAL A 448 -17.09 29.46 -2.96
C VAL A 448 -16.77 29.07 -4.39
N ILE A 449 -16.54 27.78 -4.58
CA ILE A 449 -16.38 27.16 -5.89
C ILE A 449 -17.68 26.43 -6.20
N ASN A 450 -18.41 26.87 -7.22
CA ASN A 450 -19.56 26.11 -7.70
C ASN A 450 -19.06 24.86 -8.44
N ILE A 451 -19.72 23.73 -8.21
CA ILE A 451 -19.45 22.46 -8.88
C ILE A 451 -20.68 22.04 -9.68
N ASN A 452 -20.45 21.75 -10.95
CA ASN A 452 -21.48 21.37 -11.92
C ASN A 452 -21.39 19.89 -12.31
N SER A 453 -20.36 19.18 -11.82
CA SER A 453 -20.14 17.77 -12.15
C SER A 453 -19.34 17.03 -11.06
N LEU A 454 -19.47 15.70 -11.09
CA LEU A 454 -18.69 14.77 -10.26
C LEU A 454 -17.19 14.98 -10.42
N GLN A 455 -16.76 15.26 -11.65
CA GLN A 455 -15.36 15.44 -12.03
C GLN A 455 -14.74 16.66 -11.36
N GLN A 456 -15.47 17.78 -11.32
CA GLN A 456 -15.00 18.99 -10.63
C GLN A 456 -14.89 18.78 -9.12
N ALA A 457 -15.86 18.07 -8.52
CA ALA A 457 -15.82 17.74 -7.10
C ALA A 457 -14.59 16.87 -6.77
N ALA A 458 -14.36 15.80 -7.55
CA ALA A 458 -13.19 14.94 -7.39
C ALA A 458 -11.88 15.71 -7.59
N PHE A 459 -11.82 16.61 -8.58
CA PHE A 459 -10.64 17.43 -8.85
C PHE A 459 -10.34 18.43 -7.73
N ILE A 460 -11.35 19.05 -7.11
CA ILE A 460 -11.17 19.92 -5.93
C ILE A 460 -10.59 19.12 -4.78
N VAL A 461 -11.16 17.96 -4.50
CA VAL A 461 -10.73 17.10 -3.40
C VAL A 461 -9.27 16.70 -3.56
N TYR A 462 -8.92 16.32 -4.76
CA TYR A 462 -7.56 16.03 -5.12
C TYR A 462 -6.63 17.23 -4.93
N CYS A 463 -7.00 18.41 -5.42
CA CYS A 463 -6.18 19.63 -5.37
C CYS A 463 -6.08 20.27 -3.98
N PHE A 464 -7.02 20.02 -3.08
CA PHE A 464 -7.07 20.66 -1.77
C PHE A 464 -6.85 19.66 -0.63
N ILE A 465 -7.69 18.62 -0.56
CA ILE A 465 -7.69 17.68 0.56
C ILE A 465 -6.45 16.80 0.51
N LEU A 466 -6.14 16.30 -0.68
CA LEU A 466 -5.12 15.28 -0.86
C LEU A 466 -3.73 15.88 -0.99
N THR A 467 -3.52 16.94 -1.79
CA THR A 467 -2.17 17.48 -2.01
C THR A 467 -1.58 18.30 -0.87
N ASN A 468 -2.35 18.78 0.13
CA ASN A 468 -1.82 19.73 1.11
C ASN A 468 -2.16 19.48 2.58
N ILE A 469 -2.75 18.33 2.93
CA ILE A 469 -3.06 17.85 4.30
C ILE A 469 -3.12 19.01 5.33
N CYS A 470 -4.06 19.93 5.11
CA CYS A 470 -4.36 21.02 6.05
C CYS A 470 -5.31 20.50 7.13
N ARG A 471 -5.42 21.21 8.25
CA ARG A 471 -6.52 20.99 9.21
C ARG A 471 -7.80 21.60 8.64
N TRP A 472 -8.78 20.75 8.36
CA TRP A 472 -10.11 21.16 7.91
C TRP A 472 -11.16 20.67 8.90
N GLU A 473 -12.16 21.51 9.21
CA GLU A 473 -13.37 21.09 9.92
C GLU A 473 -14.52 21.02 8.91
N ILE A 474 -15.12 19.84 8.76
CA ILE A 474 -16.33 19.67 7.95
C ILE A 474 -17.49 20.19 8.81
N SER A 475 -18.16 21.24 8.35
CA SER A 475 -19.27 21.83 9.09
C SER A 475 -20.44 20.86 9.31
N ASP A 476 -20.61 19.88 8.42
CA ASP A 476 -21.48 18.71 8.61
C ASP A 476 -20.62 17.49 8.98
N LYS A 477 -20.37 17.30 10.29
CA LYS A 477 -19.52 16.23 10.86
C LYS A 477 -19.99 14.79 10.55
N THR A 478 -21.06 14.64 9.78
CA THR A 478 -21.69 13.39 9.37
C THR A 478 -21.46 13.06 7.89
N MET A 479 -20.76 13.90 7.14
CA MET A 479 -20.61 13.72 5.70
C MET A 479 -19.52 12.69 5.37
N ASP A 480 -19.94 11.49 4.97
CA ASP A 480 -19.10 10.52 4.29
C ASP A 480 -18.74 11.07 2.90
N PHE A 481 -17.45 11.31 2.67
CA PHE A 481 -16.91 11.87 1.45
C PHE A 481 -17.30 11.07 0.19
N THR A 482 -17.32 9.75 0.33
CA THR A 482 -17.72 8.83 -0.74
C THR A 482 -19.22 8.95 -1.04
N HIS A 483 -20.06 9.03 0.00
CA HIS A 483 -21.49 9.27 -0.17
C HIS A 483 -21.80 10.66 -0.72
N TRP A 484 -21.03 11.67 -0.33
CA TRP A 484 -21.15 13.02 -0.86
C TRP A 484 -20.84 13.05 -2.35
N ILE A 485 -19.69 12.49 -2.78
CA ILE A 485 -19.37 12.26 -4.20
C ILE A 485 -20.52 11.52 -4.91
N GLN A 486 -21.08 10.49 -4.28
CA GLN A 486 -22.21 9.75 -4.85
C GLN A 486 -23.50 10.56 -4.96
N SER A 487 -23.74 11.56 -4.11
CA SER A 487 -24.94 12.40 -4.17
C SER A 487 -25.01 13.26 -5.44
N PHE A 488 -23.89 13.41 -6.17
CA PHE A 488 -23.82 14.15 -7.43
C PHE A 488 -24.18 13.31 -8.67
N THR A 489 -24.59 12.05 -8.52
CA THR A 489 -24.57 11.02 -9.58
C THR A 489 -25.64 11.10 -10.68
N GLU A 490 -26.41 12.18 -10.81
CA GLU A 490 -27.54 12.22 -11.75
C GLU A 490 -27.26 12.86 -13.12
N LYS A 491 -26.03 13.29 -13.47
CA LYS A 491 -25.78 13.94 -14.77
C LYS A 491 -24.50 13.55 -15.49
N GLN A 492 -24.63 13.36 -16.80
CA GLN A 492 -23.53 13.29 -17.77
C GLN A 492 -22.77 14.62 -17.83
N THR A 493 -21.45 14.50 -18.00
CA THR A 493 -20.48 15.59 -17.88
C THR A 493 -20.32 16.37 -19.18
N ILE A 494 -20.36 17.70 -19.08
CA ILE A 494 -19.81 18.62 -20.07
C ILE A 494 -18.71 19.41 -19.36
N VAL A 495 -17.48 19.33 -19.89
CA VAL A 495 -16.31 20.03 -19.31
C VAL A 495 -16.28 21.47 -19.81
N ASP A 496 -17.05 22.37 -19.19
CA ASP A 496 -16.80 23.80 -19.31
C ASP A 496 -16.94 24.52 -17.97
N ASP A 497 -15.88 25.23 -17.54
CA ASP A 497 -15.87 26.15 -16.40
C ASP A 497 -14.48 26.82 -16.25
N ASN A 498 -14.18 27.82 -17.10
CA ASN A 498 -12.97 28.63 -16.97
C ASN A 498 -12.87 29.34 -15.61
N PHE A 499 -14.01 29.68 -14.99
CA PHE A 499 -14.08 30.33 -13.67
C PHE A 499 -13.56 29.43 -12.55
N PHE A 500 -13.93 28.14 -12.58
CA PHE A 500 -13.47 27.14 -11.62
C PHE A 500 -11.95 27.02 -11.62
N LEU A 501 -11.37 26.83 -12.80
CA LEU A 501 -9.92 26.63 -12.98
C LEU A 501 -9.12 27.90 -12.62
N THR A 502 -9.67 29.08 -12.88
CA THR A 502 -9.07 30.36 -12.46
C THR A 502 -9.10 30.52 -10.94
N SER A 503 -10.21 30.15 -10.30
CA SER A 503 -10.36 30.20 -8.84
C SER A 503 -9.37 29.26 -8.17
N LEU A 504 -9.24 28.02 -8.67
CA LEU A 504 -8.22 27.06 -8.24
C LEU A 504 -6.79 27.61 -8.31
N HIS A 505 -6.42 28.22 -9.44
CA HIS A 505 -5.08 28.81 -9.60
C HIS A 505 -4.82 29.94 -8.61
N SER A 506 -5.82 30.79 -8.34
CA SER A 506 -5.68 31.83 -7.31
C SER A 506 -5.41 31.24 -5.93
N LEU A 507 -5.99 30.07 -5.64
CA LEU A 507 -5.88 29.43 -4.34
C LEU A 507 -4.57 28.68 -4.20
N SER A 508 -4.10 28.03 -5.26
CA SER A 508 -2.79 27.40 -5.25
C SER A 508 -1.68 28.41 -4.99
N LEU A 509 -1.74 29.59 -5.62
CA LEU A 509 -0.80 30.69 -5.33
C LEU A 509 -0.94 31.22 -3.90
N LYS A 510 -2.17 31.36 -3.40
CA LYS A 510 -2.44 31.93 -2.07
C LYS A 510 -1.98 31.03 -0.92
N TYR A 511 -2.18 29.72 -1.06
CA TYR A 511 -1.88 28.73 -0.01
C TYR A 511 -0.66 27.86 -0.33
N ASN A 512 0.09 28.19 -1.37
CA ASN A 512 1.24 27.42 -1.85
C ASN A 512 0.89 25.94 -2.11
N LEU A 513 -0.29 25.71 -2.70
CA LEU A 513 -0.78 24.36 -2.98
C LEU A 513 -0.06 23.79 -4.20
N VAL A 514 0.48 22.59 -4.05
CA VAL A 514 1.05 21.88 -5.19
C VAL A 514 -0.07 21.17 -5.96
N ILE A 515 -0.42 21.70 -7.12
CA ILE A 515 -1.35 21.09 -8.07
C ILE A 515 -0.51 20.48 -9.18
N PHE A 516 -0.30 19.16 -9.12
CA PHE A 516 0.31 18.39 -10.21
C PHE A 516 -0.74 17.77 -11.09
#